data_AF-A0A7Y9REJ0-F1
#
_entry.id   AF-A0A7Y9REJ0-F1
#
_cell.length_a   1.000
_cell.length_b   1.000
_cell.length_c   1.000
_cell.angle_alpha   90.00
_cell.angle_beta   90.00
_cell.angle_gamma   90.00
#
_symmetry.space_group_name_H-M   'P 1'
#
loop_
_entity.id
_entity.type
_entity.pdbx_description
1 polymer ?
#
loop_
_entity_poly.entity_id
_entity_poly.type
_entity_poly.pdbx_seq_one_letter_code
_entity_poly.pdbx_strand_id
1 'polypeptide(L)' 'MLDEYLARIRAHRNNVHRYRRLLKSNLSDVERQFIERRLTEEQTALESLSADTFPLAFSLPKGTDMPAS' A
#
# COMPACT_ATOMS: atom_id res chain seq x y z
N MET A 1 -10.88 8.05 19.30
CA MET A 1 -9.50 8.40 18.88
C MET A 1 -8.77 7.19 18.29
N LEU A 2 -8.66 6.06 19.00
CA LEU A 2 -8.11 4.80 18.44
C LEU A 2 -8.96 4.22 17.29
N ASP A 3 -10.29 4.28 17.39
CA ASP A 3 -11.19 3.78 16.34
C ASP A 3 -11.04 4.54 15.03
N GLU A 4 -10.78 5.85 15.11
CA GLU A 4 -10.59 6.72 13.95
C GLU A 4 -9.26 6.42 13.24
N TYR A 5 -8.21 6.15 14.02
CA TYR A 5 -6.92 5.69 13.52
C TYR A 5 -7.02 4.31 12.85
N LEU A 6 -7.71 3.35 13.48
CA LEU A 6 -7.96 2.03 12.91
C LEU A 6 -8.87 2.11 11.67
N ALA A 7 -9.85 3.01 11.64
CA ALA A 7 -10.69 3.26 10.48
C ALA A 7 -9.86 3.81 9.31
N ARG A 8 -8.91 4.72 9.56
CA ARG A 8 -7.97 5.24 8.56
C ARG A 8 -7.06 4.13 8.02
N ILE A 9 -6.45 3.30 8.86
CA ILE A 9 -5.65 2.14 8.41
C ILE A 9 -6.50 1.22 7.51
N ARG A 10 -7.72 0.88 7.94
CA ARG A 10 -8.61 0.01 7.17
C ARG A 10 -8.99 0.64 5.84
N ALA A 11 -9.27 1.95 5.81
CA ALA A 11 -9.57 2.68 4.59
C ALA A 11 -8.38 2.65 3.61
N HIS A 12 -7.16 2.96 4.07
CA HIS A 12 -5.97 2.93 3.22
C HIS A 12 -5.69 1.51 2.69
N ARG A 13 -5.82 0.46 3.52
CA ARG A 13 -5.68 -0.93 3.04
C ARG A 13 -6.72 -1.28 1.98
N ASN A 14 -7.98 -0.90 2.18
CA ASN A 14 -9.04 -1.13 1.19
C ASN A 14 -8.78 -0.37 -0.12
N ASN A 15 -8.29 0.88 -0.03
CA ASN A 15 -7.92 1.68 -1.21
C ASN A 15 -6.77 1.02 -1.98
N VAL A 16 -5.72 0.56 -1.29
CA VAL A 16 -4.59 -0.17 -1.91
C VAL A 16 -5.06 -1.43 -2.62
N HIS A 17 -5.93 -2.23 -1.99
CA HIS A 17 -6.50 -3.42 -2.61
C HIS A 17 -7.35 -3.07 -3.85
N ARG A 18 -8.15 -2.01 -3.77
CA ARG A 18 -8.98 -1.53 -4.88
C ARG A 18 -8.13 -1.06 -6.06
N TYR A 19 -7.10 -0.26 -5.80
CA TYR A 19 -6.19 0.24 -6.83
C TYR A 19 -5.39 -0.90 -7.48
N ARG A 20 -4.90 -1.88 -6.71
CA ARG A 20 -4.29 -3.10 -7.26
C ARG A 20 -5.23 -3.89 -8.16
N ARG A 21 -6.52 -3.94 -7.83
CA ARG A 21 -7.53 -4.58 -8.69
C ARG A 21 -7.81 -3.75 -9.95
N LEU A 22 -7.82 -2.42 -9.84
CA LEU A 22 -7.98 -1.52 -10.98
C LEU A 22 -6.82 -1.67 -11.97
N LEU A 23 -5.58 -1.79 -11.48
CA LEU A 23 -4.39 -2.00 -12.32
C LEU A 23 -4.41 -3.29 -13.15
N LYS A 24 -5.26 -4.26 -12.77
CA LYS A 24 -5.49 -5.51 -13.53
C LYS A 24 -6.57 -5.38 -14.61
N SER A 25 -7.28 -4.25 -14.66
CA SER A 25 -8.29 -3.96 -15.68
C SER A 25 -7.67 -3.21 -16.86
N ASN A 26 -8.44 -3.06 -17.95
CA ASN A 26 -8.04 -2.23 -19.08
C ASN A 26 -8.13 -0.76 -18.69
N LEU A 27 -6.97 -0.15 -18.45
CA LEU A 27 -6.79 1.26 -18.14
C LEU A 27 -5.91 1.88 -19.22
N SER A 28 -6.15 3.15 -19.53
CA SER A 28 -5.20 3.94 -20.32
C SER A 28 -3.91 4.20 -19.54
N ASP A 29 -2.85 4.56 -20.24
CA ASP A 29 -1.55 4.85 -19.62
C ASP A 29 -1.64 6.00 -18.60
N VAL A 30 -2.48 6.99 -18.88
CA VAL A 30 -2.72 8.13 -17.97
C VAL A 30 -3.43 7.67 -16.70
N GLU A 31 -4.45 6.83 -16.81
CA GLU A 31 -5.16 6.28 -15.65
C GLU A 31 -4.24 5.36 -14.83
N ARG A 32 -3.46 4.51 -15.49
CA ARG A 32 -2.47 3.64 -14.84
C ARG A 32 -1.47 4.48 -14.03
N GLN A 33 -0.89 5.51 -14.63
CA GLN A 33 0.10 6.36 -13.98
C GLN A 33 -0.51 7.14 -12.81
N PHE A 34 -1.75 7.60 -12.95
CA PHE A 34 -2.49 8.22 -11.85
C PHE A 34 -2.71 7.24 -10.69
N ILE A 35 -3.11 6.00 -10.99
CA ILE A 35 -3.37 4.97 -9.98
C ILE A 35 -2.08 4.52 -9.29
N GLU A 36 -0.97 4.35 -10.02
CA GLU A 36 0.32 3.98 -9.44
C GLU A 36 0.85 5.07 -8.50
N ARG A 37 0.71 6.34 -8.88
CA ARG A 37 1.05 7.47 -8.02
C ARG A 37 0.20 7.49 -6.76
N ARG A 38 -1.12 7.35 -6.90
CA ARG A 38 -2.05 7.27 -5.77
C ARG A 38 -1.79 6.06 -4.88
N LEU A 39 -1.43 4.91 -5.46
CA LEU A 39 -1.08 3.69 -4.72
C LEU A 39 0.14 3.93 -3.83
N THR A 40 1.16 4.61 -4.38
CA THR A 40 2.39 4.94 -3.65
C THR A 40 2.09 5.90 -2.49
N GLU A 41 1.28 6.94 -2.73
CA GLU A 41 0.86 7.88 -1.69
C GLU A 41 0.11 7.20 -0.54
N GLU A 42 -0.83 6.30 -0.84
CA GLU A 42 -1.57 5.54 0.19
C GLU A 42 -0.66 4.58 0.96
N GLN A 43 0.33 3.98 0.30
CA GLN A 43 1.30 3.08 0.93
C GLN A 43 2.24 3.85 1.86
N THR A 44 2.74 5.01 1.43
CA THR A 44 3.56 5.91 2.26
C THR A 44 2.76 6.44 3.45
N ALA A 45 1.49 6.81 3.28
CA ALA A 45 0.63 7.23 4.39
C ALA A 45 0.44 6.10 5.41
N LEU A 46 0.23 4.85 4.96
CA LEU A 46 0.20 3.67 5.82
C LEU A 46 1.53 3.44 6.55
N GLU A 47 2.65 3.59 5.85
CA GLU A 47 3.98 3.45 6.44
C GLU A 47 4.23 4.51 7.52
N SER A 48 3.91 5.79 7.26
CA SER A 48 4.01 6.85 8.27
C SER A 48 3.10 6.60 9.47
N LEU A 49 1.83 6.23 9.25
CA LEU A 49 0.91 5.88 10.33
C LEU A 49 1.46 4.69 11.15
N SER A 50 1.97 3.66 10.47
CA SER A 50 2.57 2.50 11.13
C SER A 50 3.83 2.84 11.90
N ALA A 51 4.72 3.69 11.36
CA ALA A 51 5.94 4.12 12.03
C ALA A 51 5.63 4.93 13.30
N ASP A 52 4.59 5.76 13.27
CA ASP A 52 4.14 6.55 14.42
C ASP A 52 3.48 5.68 15.52
N THR A 53 2.91 4.52 15.15
CA THR A 53 2.07 3.72 16.07
C THR A 53 2.70 2.40 16.50
N PHE A 54 3.57 1.80 15.67
CA PHE A 54 4.24 0.53 15.92
C PHE A 54 5.54 0.44 15.09
N PRO A 55 6.73 0.57 15.69
CA PRO A 55 8.00 0.44 14.96
C PRO A 55 8.35 -1.02 14.57
N LEU A 56 7.37 -1.91 14.35
CA LEU A 56 7.60 -3.37 14.31
C LEU A 56 6.88 -4.18 13.22
N ALA A 57 6.12 -3.58 12.30
CA ALA A 57 5.58 -4.32 11.14
C ALA A 57 5.47 -3.32 9.98
N PHE A 58 6.18 -3.42 8.85
CA PHE A 58 6.29 -4.58 7.99
C PHE A 58 7.65 -4.60 7.29
N SER A 59 8.62 -5.34 7.82
CA SER A 59 9.60 -6.02 6.98
C SER A 59 8.85 -7.12 6.21
N LEU A 60 8.09 -6.71 5.19
CA LEU A 60 7.73 -7.63 4.12
C LEU A 60 9.07 -8.17 3.62
N PRO A 61 9.33 -9.50 3.63
CA PRO A 61 10.53 -10.01 2.99
C PRO A 61 10.37 -9.68 1.51
N LYS A 62 10.99 -8.57 1.11
CA LYS A 62 11.31 -8.26 -0.28
C LYS A 62 12.02 -9.50 -0.77
N GLY A 63 11.34 -10.25 -1.64
CA GLY A 63 11.81 -11.52 -2.22
C GLY A 63 13.29 -11.39 -2.48
N THR A 64 14.07 -11.99 -1.59
CA THR A 64 15.51 -11.99 -1.69
C THR A 64 15.77 -13.16 -2.59
N ASP A 65 16.21 -12.82 -3.79
CA ASP A 65 16.71 -13.74 -4.79
C ASP A 65 17.51 -14.85 -4.09
N MET A 66 17.01 -16.08 -4.13
CA MET A 66 17.84 -17.24 -3.83
C MET A 66 18.66 -17.52 -5.09
N PRO A 67 19.99 -17.33 -5.10
CA PRO A 67 20.83 -18.05 -6.03
C PRO A 67 20.86 -19.52 -5.58
N ALA A 68 20.28 -20.40 -6.39
CA ALA A 68 20.51 -21.83 -6.27
C ALA A 68 22.00 -22.10 -6.51
N SER A 69 22.63 -22.78 -5.55
CA SER A 69 24.00 -23.30 -5.65
C SER A 69 24.07 -24.46 -6.63
#